data_AF-A0A8T0QFP0-F1
#
_entry.id   AF-A0A8T0QFP0-F1
#
_cell.length_a   1.000
_cell.length_b   1.000
_cell.length_c   1.000
_cell.angle_alpha   90.00
_cell.angle_beta   90.00
_cell.angle_gamma   90.00
#
_symmetry.space_group_name_H-M   'P 1'
#
loop_
_entity.id
_entity.type
_entity.pdbx_description
1 polymer ?
#
loop_
_entity_poly.entity_id
_entity_poly.type
_entity_poly.pdbx_seq_one_letter_code
_entity_poly.pdbx_strand_id
1 'polypeptide(L)'
;MRLSPPSPPAASAWLVPVVLAVLAACHQAAAPTLSTASRWVVDASGSRVKLACVNWPSHLEPMLAEGLGQRPVGAIAADVAAMGFNCVRLTWPTFLVTNASYGNLTVAQSFQRLNLTESLAGVRANNPGVADLKLIDALKAVVNSLGEHGVMVILDNHLSKPGWCCSNTDGNGFFGDAFFDPDVWVDGLTRMATTFAAAPNVVGMSLRNELRGPRQNANDWYKYMQRGAEAVHAANPRVLVILSGLSFDNDLAFLSSRPVNLSFAGKAAFEVHWYSFSNSQEWSSGNANQACARVSAGVTRRALYLLDRGWPVILSEFGVDNRGANANDNRYYGCAAAVVADLDLDWALWALQGSYYLREGVRDHDEAYGVLDGSWSKPRNATALRRVQALQRPLRGPGLAEAPPYTALFHPVTGMCAVVRRRSPAAQTLELGPCDETEAWEYSAQDQSLALRDSSQLCLRAEGAGRPASLGASCGDAMARWRLVSDSKLHVAVNATAAASSSASAAGGGALCLDVGADGRSVVTNPCRCLSADNSCDPESQWFKLVNSTRSVAANPNLLAQLPLKLKNWKIRSF
;
A
#
# COMPACT_ATOMS: atom_id res chain seq x y z
N MET A 1 -9.48 72.78 -51.43
CA MET A 1 -10.73 73.57 -51.35
C MET A 1 -11.83 72.66 -50.81
N ARG A 2 -12.54 73.15 -49.78
CA ARG A 2 -13.87 72.75 -49.23
C ARG A 2 -13.97 71.33 -48.61
N LEU A 3 -14.06 71.18 -47.28
CA LEU A 3 -15.09 71.52 -46.25
C LEU A 3 -16.01 70.31 -45.93
N SER A 4 -16.22 70.12 -44.62
CA SER A 4 -16.61 68.91 -43.84
C SER A 4 -18.12 68.51 -43.85
N PRO A 5 -18.65 67.71 -42.86
CA PRO A 5 -19.08 66.29 -42.89
C PRO A 5 -20.64 66.15 -42.75
N PRO A 6 -21.34 65.02 -42.39
CA PRO A 6 -21.22 64.18 -41.17
C PRO A 6 -21.47 62.64 -41.34
N SER A 7 -21.34 61.88 -40.24
CA SER A 7 -21.68 60.43 -40.03
C SER A 7 -22.97 60.26 -39.17
N PRO A 8 -23.52 59.07 -38.77
CA PRO A 8 -23.51 57.64 -39.21
C PRO A 8 -25.00 57.12 -39.37
N PRO A 9 -25.48 55.86 -39.08
CA PRO A 9 -24.92 54.49 -38.86
C PRO A 9 -25.58 53.42 -39.80
N ALA A 10 -25.19 52.13 -39.86
CA ALA A 10 -25.57 51.08 -38.92
C ALA A 10 -24.86 49.75 -39.23
N ALA A 11 -24.45 49.08 -38.17
CA ALA A 11 -23.86 47.76 -38.15
C ALA A 11 -24.90 46.65 -38.40
N SER A 12 -24.47 45.56 -39.03
CA SER A 12 -25.13 44.26 -38.94
C SER A 12 -24.05 43.18 -39.01
N ALA A 13 -23.41 42.95 -37.86
CA ALA A 13 -22.51 41.83 -37.65
C ALA A 13 -23.34 40.59 -37.32
N TRP A 14 -23.40 39.64 -38.23
CA TRP A 14 -23.83 38.27 -37.94
C TRP A 14 -22.66 37.53 -37.28
N LEU A 15 -22.74 37.36 -35.95
CA LEU A 15 -21.89 36.46 -35.20
C LEU A 15 -22.37 35.02 -35.42
N VAL A 16 -21.61 34.24 -36.17
CA VAL A 16 -21.71 32.78 -36.19
C VAL A 16 -20.95 32.25 -34.95
N PRO A 17 -21.57 31.48 -34.05
CA PRO A 17 -20.83 30.85 -32.97
C PRO A 17 -20.14 29.61 -33.54
N VAL A 18 -18.81 29.65 -33.60
CA VAL A 18 -17.98 28.46 -33.78
C VAL A 18 -18.06 27.67 -32.47
N VAL A 19 -18.94 26.67 -32.43
CA VAL A 19 -18.95 25.66 -31.36
C VAL A 19 -17.75 24.74 -31.63
N LEU A 20 -16.63 25.01 -30.95
CA LEU A 20 -15.55 24.04 -30.82
C LEU A 20 -16.03 22.95 -29.87
N ALA A 21 -16.55 21.86 -30.41
CA ALA A 21 -16.74 20.63 -29.65
C ALA A 21 -15.36 20.06 -29.34
N VAL A 22 -14.86 20.34 -28.13
CA VAL A 22 -13.75 19.58 -27.54
C VAL A 22 -14.33 18.20 -27.24
N LEU A 23 -14.18 17.28 -28.19
CA LEU A 23 -14.27 15.85 -27.89
C LEU A 23 -13.12 15.55 -26.93
N ALA A 24 -13.41 15.59 -25.64
CA ALA A 24 -12.59 14.92 -24.64
C ALA A 24 -12.66 13.42 -24.97
N ALA A 25 -11.74 12.97 -25.82
CA ALA A 25 -11.45 11.55 -25.94
C ALA A 25 -10.96 11.13 -24.56
N CYS A 26 -11.86 10.55 -23.78
CA CYS A 26 -11.51 9.78 -22.60
C CYS A 26 -10.67 8.61 -23.11
N HIS A 27 -9.36 8.82 -23.27
CA HIS A 27 -8.42 7.72 -23.38
C HIS A 27 -8.50 7.03 -22.02
N GLN A 28 -9.42 6.06 -21.90
CA GLN A 28 -9.24 4.98 -20.95
C GLN A 28 -7.90 4.35 -21.34
N ALA A 29 -6.84 4.72 -20.63
CA ALA A 29 -5.57 4.03 -20.74
C ALA A 29 -5.90 2.56 -20.51
N ALA A 30 -5.68 1.72 -21.53
CA ALA A 30 -5.90 0.29 -21.41
C ALA A 30 -5.12 -0.18 -20.17
N ALA A 31 -5.82 -0.73 -19.18
CA ALA A 31 -5.17 -1.15 -17.96
C ALA A 31 -4.02 -2.13 -18.27
N PRO A 32 -2.88 -1.99 -17.58
CA PRO A 32 -1.66 -2.65 -18.00
C PRO A 32 -1.78 -4.16 -17.85
N THR A 33 -1.37 -4.91 -18.87
CA THR A 33 -1.10 -6.34 -18.69
C THR A 33 0.17 -6.47 -17.86
N LEU A 34 0.03 -6.95 -16.62
CA LEU A 34 1.14 -7.06 -15.68
C LEU A 34 1.91 -8.36 -15.89
N SER A 35 3.21 -8.32 -15.62
CA SER A 35 4.10 -9.47 -15.60
C SER A 35 5.07 -9.36 -14.43
N THR A 36 5.95 -10.36 -14.26
CA THR A 36 6.95 -10.38 -13.19
C THR A 36 8.36 -10.39 -13.76
N ALA A 37 9.24 -9.60 -13.15
CA ALA A 37 10.65 -9.50 -13.50
C ALA A 37 11.48 -9.45 -12.21
N SER A 38 12.18 -10.55 -11.90
CA SER A 38 12.73 -10.77 -10.56
C SER A 38 11.62 -10.56 -9.51
N ARG A 39 11.93 -9.89 -8.40
CA ARG A 39 10.99 -9.60 -7.30
C ARG A 39 9.93 -8.54 -7.59
N TRP A 40 9.84 -8.02 -8.81
CA TRP A 40 8.96 -6.89 -9.15
C TRP A 40 7.79 -7.31 -10.02
N VAL A 41 6.63 -6.70 -9.77
CA VAL A 41 5.55 -6.60 -10.74
C VAL A 41 5.87 -5.47 -11.72
N VAL A 42 5.75 -5.75 -13.01
CA VAL A 42 6.08 -4.80 -14.09
C VAL A 42 4.98 -4.73 -15.15
N ASP A 43 4.88 -3.59 -15.82
CA ASP A 43 4.03 -3.41 -16.98
C ASP A 43 4.65 -4.02 -18.26
N ALA A 44 3.98 -3.84 -19.40
CA ALA A 44 4.44 -4.33 -20.70
C ALA A 44 5.75 -3.68 -21.19
N SER A 45 6.16 -2.53 -20.62
CA SER A 45 7.44 -1.88 -20.91
C SER A 45 8.59 -2.41 -20.04
N GLY A 46 8.28 -3.28 -19.07
CA GLY A 46 9.23 -3.74 -18.06
C GLY A 46 9.43 -2.73 -16.91
N SER A 47 8.61 -1.69 -16.84
CA SER A 47 8.67 -0.70 -15.76
C SER A 47 7.88 -1.20 -14.55
N ARG A 48 8.41 -0.96 -13.35
CA ARG A 48 7.78 -1.40 -12.12
C ARG A 48 6.40 -0.77 -11.94
N VAL A 49 5.43 -1.61 -11.62
CA VAL A 49 4.10 -1.22 -11.14
C VAL A 49 4.02 -1.58 -9.66
N LYS A 50 3.80 -0.57 -8.82
CA LYS A 50 3.48 -0.78 -7.40
C LYS A 50 2.03 -1.22 -7.28
N LEU A 51 1.76 -2.30 -6.56
CA LEU A 51 0.40 -2.64 -6.14
C LEU A 51 0.18 -2.09 -4.73
N ALA A 52 -0.63 -1.05 -4.63
CA ALA A 52 -1.03 -0.42 -3.37
C ALA A 52 -2.54 -0.54 -3.24
N CYS A 53 -2.98 -1.72 -2.84
CA CYS A 53 -4.38 -2.11 -2.90
C CYS A 53 -5.11 -1.95 -1.58
N VAL A 54 -6.43 -2.05 -1.64
CA VAL A 54 -7.29 -2.27 -0.46
C VAL A 54 -8.13 -3.53 -0.69
N ASN A 55 -8.36 -4.32 0.36
CA ASN A 55 -9.25 -5.47 0.30
C ASN A 55 -10.72 -4.98 0.34
N TRP A 56 -11.56 -5.46 -0.57
CA TRP A 56 -12.99 -5.19 -0.56
C TRP A 56 -13.79 -6.50 -0.52
N PRO A 57 -14.49 -6.77 0.59
CA PRO A 57 -15.30 -7.97 0.71
C PRO A 57 -16.51 -7.98 -0.22
N SER A 58 -16.68 -9.09 -0.93
CA SER A 58 -17.87 -9.46 -1.71
C SER A 58 -18.17 -10.96 -1.59
N HIS A 59 -17.47 -11.67 -0.69
CA HIS A 59 -17.56 -13.12 -0.52
C HIS A 59 -18.52 -13.58 0.60
N LEU A 60 -19.06 -12.66 1.38
CA LEU A 60 -19.96 -12.95 2.50
C LEU A 60 -21.29 -13.52 2.00
N GLU A 61 -22.14 -13.99 2.92
CA GLU A 61 -23.42 -14.63 2.60
C GLU A 61 -24.28 -13.89 1.56
N PRO A 62 -24.42 -12.55 1.59
CA PRO A 62 -25.18 -11.83 0.58
C PRO A 62 -24.58 -11.90 -0.84
N MET A 63 -23.27 -12.14 -0.94
CA MET A 63 -22.45 -12.15 -2.17
C MET A 63 -22.61 -10.89 -3.03
N LEU A 64 -22.66 -9.75 -2.35
CA LEU A 64 -22.57 -8.42 -2.94
C LEU A 64 -21.40 -7.71 -2.27
N ALA A 65 -20.66 -6.89 -3.02
CA ALA A 65 -19.63 -6.05 -2.43
C ALA A 65 -20.22 -5.18 -1.33
N GLU A 66 -19.57 -5.14 -0.17
CA GLU A 66 -20.07 -4.40 0.99
C GLU A 66 -20.24 -2.90 0.64
N GLY A 67 -21.22 -2.24 1.27
CA GLY A 67 -21.39 -0.77 1.16
C GLY A 67 -22.28 -0.25 0.03
N LEU A 68 -22.67 -1.08 -0.94
CA LEU A 68 -23.61 -0.70 -2.01
C LEU A 68 -25.02 -0.35 -1.50
N GLY A 69 -25.34 -0.68 -0.26
CA GLY A 69 -26.56 -0.24 0.42
C GLY A 69 -26.45 1.19 0.94
N GLN A 70 -25.24 1.67 1.17
CA GLN A 70 -24.94 2.98 1.76
C GLN A 70 -24.64 4.02 0.68
N ARG A 71 -23.93 3.64 -0.40
CA ARG A 71 -23.48 4.57 -1.43
C ARG A 71 -23.49 3.97 -2.85
N PRO A 72 -23.56 4.82 -3.89
CA PRO A 72 -23.36 4.38 -5.27
C PRO A 72 -21.98 3.75 -5.46
N VAL A 73 -21.90 2.64 -6.21
CA VAL A 73 -20.65 1.91 -6.45
C VAL A 73 -19.55 2.79 -7.07
N GLY A 74 -19.93 3.68 -7.99
CA GLY A 74 -18.99 4.64 -8.60
C GLY A 74 -18.43 5.64 -7.60
N ALA A 75 -19.21 6.05 -6.60
CA ALA A 75 -18.72 6.95 -5.57
C ALA A 75 -17.71 6.24 -4.63
N ILE A 76 -17.94 4.97 -4.32
CA ILE A 76 -16.99 4.16 -3.56
C ILE A 76 -15.70 3.95 -4.37
N ALA A 77 -15.80 3.60 -5.66
CA ALA A 77 -14.65 3.44 -6.55
C ALA A 77 -13.83 4.73 -6.70
N ALA A 78 -14.50 5.88 -6.83
CA ALA A 78 -13.85 7.19 -6.86
C ALA A 78 -13.09 7.48 -5.55
N ASP A 79 -13.65 7.13 -4.39
CA ASP A 79 -12.99 7.34 -3.11
C ASP A 79 -11.78 6.42 -2.92
N VAL A 80 -11.82 5.18 -3.41
CA VAL A 80 -10.66 4.28 -3.44
C VAL A 80 -9.49 4.96 -4.18
N ALA A 81 -9.75 5.50 -5.37
CA ALA A 81 -8.74 6.24 -6.14
C ALA A 81 -8.30 7.53 -5.44
N ALA A 82 -9.22 8.31 -4.86
CA ALA A 82 -8.92 9.56 -4.16
C ALA A 82 -8.09 9.35 -2.88
N MET A 83 -8.24 8.20 -2.21
CA MET A 83 -7.39 7.78 -1.10
C MET A 83 -6.00 7.31 -1.53
N GLY A 84 -5.74 7.20 -2.84
CA GLY A 84 -4.45 6.87 -3.43
C GLY A 84 -4.24 5.37 -3.68
N PHE A 85 -5.24 4.52 -3.42
CA PHE A 85 -5.16 3.11 -3.78
C PHE A 85 -5.29 2.98 -5.30
N ASN A 86 -4.43 2.15 -5.90
CA ASN A 86 -4.47 1.91 -7.36
C ASN A 86 -5.03 0.52 -7.71
N CYS A 87 -5.37 -0.27 -6.71
CA CYS A 87 -6.00 -1.57 -6.89
C CYS A 87 -6.96 -1.94 -5.76
N VAL A 88 -7.86 -2.87 -6.05
CA VAL A 88 -8.70 -3.54 -5.06
C VAL A 88 -8.44 -5.05 -5.14
N ARG A 89 -8.17 -5.68 -4.00
CA ARG A 89 -8.26 -7.14 -3.84
C ARG A 89 -9.72 -7.47 -3.53
N LEU A 90 -10.47 -7.83 -4.56
CA LEU A 90 -11.92 -8.04 -4.52
C LEU A 90 -12.21 -9.51 -4.27
N THR A 91 -12.69 -9.79 -3.06
CA THR A 91 -12.92 -11.16 -2.61
C THR A 91 -14.18 -11.77 -3.24
N TRP A 92 -14.17 -13.08 -3.50
CA TRP A 92 -15.34 -13.81 -4.00
C TRP A 92 -15.35 -15.26 -3.47
N PRO A 93 -16.52 -15.90 -3.35
CA PRO A 93 -16.63 -17.30 -2.93
C PRO A 93 -16.76 -18.25 -4.11
N THR A 94 -16.13 -19.42 -4.07
CA THR A 94 -16.16 -20.43 -5.14
C THR A 94 -17.59 -20.79 -5.58
N PHE A 95 -18.51 -20.92 -4.62
CA PHE A 95 -19.91 -21.30 -4.88
C PHE A 95 -20.71 -20.24 -5.65
N LEU A 96 -20.24 -18.99 -5.74
CA LEU A 96 -20.85 -17.96 -6.59
C LEU A 96 -20.97 -18.41 -8.04
N VAL A 97 -19.96 -19.14 -8.54
CA VAL A 97 -19.87 -19.54 -9.96
C VAL A 97 -19.99 -21.06 -10.19
N THR A 98 -20.03 -21.86 -9.12
CA THR A 98 -20.06 -23.33 -9.20
C THR A 98 -21.31 -23.97 -8.60
N ASN A 99 -22.09 -23.25 -7.79
CA ASN A 99 -23.28 -23.79 -7.15
C ASN A 99 -24.54 -23.04 -7.60
N ALA A 100 -25.42 -23.75 -8.31
CA ALA A 100 -26.64 -23.19 -8.89
C ALA A 100 -27.63 -22.62 -7.85
N SER A 101 -27.60 -23.10 -6.59
CA SER A 101 -28.44 -22.54 -5.51
C SER A 101 -28.06 -21.11 -5.14
N TYR A 102 -26.83 -20.71 -5.44
CA TYR A 102 -26.30 -19.36 -5.27
C TYR A 102 -26.24 -18.59 -6.60
N GLY A 103 -25.58 -19.14 -7.63
CA GLY A 103 -25.36 -18.46 -8.91
C GLY A 103 -26.64 -18.05 -9.66
N ASN A 104 -27.77 -18.71 -9.38
CA ASN A 104 -29.06 -18.35 -9.98
C ASN A 104 -29.80 -17.22 -9.24
N LEU A 105 -29.29 -16.75 -8.10
CA LEU A 105 -29.94 -15.68 -7.35
C LEU A 105 -29.68 -14.32 -7.96
N THR A 106 -30.70 -13.47 -7.92
CA THR A 106 -30.48 -12.02 -8.00
C THR A 106 -30.01 -11.48 -6.65
N VAL A 107 -29.44 -10.27 -6.65
CA VAL A 107 -29.10 -9.55 -5.42
C VAL A 107 -30.34 -9.43 -4.50
N ALA A 108 -31.49 -9.03 -5.04
CA ALA A 108 -32.73 -8.94 -4.28
C ALA A 108 -33.14 -10.27 -3.64
N GLN A 109 -33.05 -11.38 -4.39
CA GLN A 109 -33.38 -12.72 -3.87
C GLN A 109 -32.41 -13.17 -2.76
N SER A 110 -31.11 -12.89 -2.91
CA SER A 110 -30.10 -13.17 -1.89
C SER A 110 -30.42 -12.42 -0.60
N PHE A 111 -30.66 -11.11 -0.69
CA PHE A 111 -30.96 -10.27 0.47
C PHE A 111 -32.28 -10.64 1.14
N GLN A 112 -33.32 -10.96 0.37
CA GLN A 112 -34.62 -11.41 0.91
C GLN A 112 -34.50 -12.71 1.69
N ARG A 113 -33.71 -13.70 1.21
CA ARG A 113 -33.47 -14.96 1.93
C ARG A 113 -32.78 -14.76 3.27
N LEU A 114 -31.96 -13.72 3.38
CA LEU A 114 -31.24 -13.34 4.59
C LEU A 114 -32.01 -12.33 5.46
N ASN A 115 -33.25 -11.99 5.09
CA ASN A 115 -34.09 -10.98 5.73
C ASN A 115 -33.44 -9.58 5.80
N LEU A 116 -32.59 -9.21 4.83
CA LEU A 116 -31.86 -7.94 4.74
C LEU A 116 -32.67 -6.84 4.03
N THR A 117 -33.90 -6.59 4.49
CA THR A 117 -34.86 -5.68 3.83
C THR A 117 -34.36 -4.24 3.76
N GLU A 118 -33.78 -3.72 4.85
CA GLU A 118 -33.27 -2.34 4.91
C GLU A 118 -32.06 -2.15 3.99
N SER A 119 -31.08 -3.05 4.06
CA SER A 119 -29.93 -3.03 3.17
C SER A 119 -30.33 -3.15 1.70
N LEU A 120 -31.34 -3.97 1.37
CA LEU A 120 -31.87 -4.06 0.00
C LEU A 120 -32.55 -2.77 -0.46
N ALA A 121 -33.29 -2.08 0.42
CA ALA A 121 -33.86 -0.78 0.12
C ALA A 121 -32.75 0.25 -0.16
N GLY A 122 -31.69 0.23 0.63
CA GLY A 122 -30.48 1.04 0.40
C GLY A 122 -29.82 0.74 -0.94
N VAL A 123 -29.68 -0.54 -1.32
CA VAL A 123 -29.14 -0.94 -2.63
C VAL A 123 -30.01 -0.40 -3.75
N ARG A 124 -31.34 -0.48 -3.65
CA ARG A 124 -32.25 0.08 -4.67
C ARG A 124 -32.19 1.60 -4.77
N ALA A 125 -32.00 2.29 -3.65
CA ALA A 125 -31.90 3.74 -3.62
C ALA A 125 -30.57 4.24 -4.23
N ASN A 126 -29.46 3.60 -3.85
CA ASN A 126 -28.12 4.04 -4.22
C ASN A 126 -27.62 3.44 -5.54
N ASN A 127 -28.12 2.26 -5.90
CA ASN A 127 -27.70 1.46 -7.05
C ASN A 127 -28.92 0.78 -7.73
N PRO A 128 -29.87 1.55 -8.31
CA PRO A 128 -31.19 1.05 -8.71
C PRO A 128 -31.15 -0.14 -9.67
N GLY A 129 -30.15 -0.23 -10.54
CA GLY A 129 -29.99 -1.34 -11.48
C GLY A 129 -29.35 -2.60 -10.89
N VAL A 130 -28.77 -2.55 -9.69
CA VAL A 130 -28.00 -3.68 -9.13
C VAL A 130 -28.89 -4.75 -8.48
N ALA A 131 -30.02 -4.35 -7.89
CA ALA A 131 -30.90 -5.26 -7.15
C ALA A 131 -31.42 -6.44 -7.98
N ASP A 132 -31.63 -6.22 -9.28
CA ASP A 132 -32.21 -7.21 -10.19
C ASP A 132 -31.14 -8.03 -10.95
N LEU A 133 -29.85 -7.67 -10.84
CA LEU A 133 -28.75 -8.42 -11.42
C LEU A 133 -28.58 -9.76 -10.72
N LYS A 134 -28.13 -10.77 -11.47
CA LYS A 134 -27.54 -11.97 -10.87
C LYS A 134 -26.31 -11.58 -10.06
N LEU A 135 -26.00 -12.35 -9.01
CA LEU A 135 -24.87 -12.05 -8.13
C LEU A 135 -23.53 -11.91 -8.90
N ILE A 136 -23.28 -12.76 -9.90
CA ILE A 136 -22.09 -12.65 -10.75
C ILE A 136 -22.08 -11.38 -11.61
N ASP A 137 -23.23 -10.90 -12.06
CA ASP A 137 -23.34 -9.67 -12.85
C ASP A 137 -23.22 -8.43 -11.97
N ALA A 138 -23.65 -8.49 -10.70
CA ALA A 138 -23.37 -7.46 -9.72
C ALA A 138 -21.86 -7.36 -9.41
N LEU A 139 -21.15 -8.49 -9.30
CA LEU A 139 -19.68 -8.50 -9.18
C LEU A 139 -19.02 -7.86 -10.40
N LYS A 140 -19.48 -8.17 -11.63
CA LYS A 140 -19.01 -7.50 -12.86
C LYS A 140 -19.26 -6.00 -12.84
N ALA A 141 -20.42 -5.55 -12.35
CA ALA A 141 -20.71 -4.12 -12.24
C ALA A 141 -19.73 -3.39 -11.31
N VAL A 142 -19.33 -4.01 -10.19
CA VAL A 142 -18.29 -3.49 -9.30
C VAL A 142 -16.93 -3.43 -9.99
N VAL A 143 -16.51 -4.50 -10.66
CA VAL A 143 -15.24 -4.55 -11.41
C VAL A 143 -15.21 -3.49 -12.52
N ASN A 144 -16.31 -3.32 -13.25
CA ASN A 144 -16.41 -2.30 -14.31
C ASN A 144 -16.31 -0.89 -13.71
N SER A 145 -17.01 -0.63 -12.61
CA SER A 145 -16.96 0.68 -11.95
C SER A 145 -15.56 1.01 -11.43
N LEU A 146 -14.83 0.03 -10.87
CA LEU A 146 -13.42 0.20 -10.51
C LEU A 146 -12.56 0.54 -11.73
N GLY A 147 -12.79 -0.13 -12.86
CA GLY A 147 -12.09 0.14 -14.12
C GLY A 147 -12.35 1.53 -14.68
N GLU A 148 -13.60 2.02 -14.63
CA GLU A 148 -13.97 3.39 -15.03
C GLU A 148 -13.25 4.47 -14.21
N HIS A 149 -12.84 4.13 -12.98
CA HIS A 149 -12.09 5.02 -12.08
C HIS A 149 -10.57 4.73 -12.07
N GLY A 150 -10.07 3.94 -13.03
CA GLY A 150 -8.64 3.65 -13.16
C GLY A 150 -8.07 2.74 -12.06
N VAL A 151 -8.93 2.00 -11.35
CA VAL A 151 -8.54 1.09 -10.27
C VAL A 151 -8.42 -0.34 -10.80
N MET A 152 -7.24 -0.93 -10.62
CA MET A 152 -7.00 -2.34 -10.98
C MET A 152 -7.70 -3.28 -10.00
N VAL A 153 -7.91 -4.53 -10.41
CA VAL A 153 -8.59 -5.55 -9.60
C VAL A 153 -7.73 -6.82 -9.54
N ILE A 154 -7.52 -7.30 -8.32
CA ILE A 154 -7.06 -8.65 -8.02
C ILE A 154 -8.28 -9.42 -7.52
N LEU A 155 -8.69 -10.46 -8.24
CA LEU A 155 -9.81 -11.30 -7.80
C LEU A 155 -9.29 -12.33 -6.79
N ASP A 156 -9.81 -12.28 -5.57
CA ASP A 156 -9.38 -13.16 -4.49
C ASP A 156 -10.41 -14.25 -4.19
N ASN A 157 -10.05 -15.51 -4.42
CA ASN A 157 -10.88 -16.63 -4.02
C ASN A 157 -10.82 -16.82 -2.49
N HIS A 158 -11.74 -16.19 -1.78
CA HIS A 158 -11.63 -16.06 -0.34
C HIS A 158 -12.14 -17.28 0.43
N LEU A 159 -13.27 -17.85 -0.02
CA LEU A 159 -13.86 -19.05 0.56
C LEU A 159 -14.51 -19.91 -0.52
N SER A 160 -14.96 -21.10 -0.15
CA SER A 160 -15.80 -21.90 -1.05
C SER A 160 -17.27 -21.61 -0.82
N LYS A 161 -17.75 -21.86 0.40
CA LYS A 161 -19.08 -21.46 0.85
C LYS A 161 -19.04 -19.98 1.29
N PRO A 162 -19.98 -19.13 0.83
CA PRO A 162 -20.02 -17.73 1.25
C PRO A 162 -20.29 -17.61 2.76
N GLY A 163 -19.59 -16.70 3.44
CA GLY A 163 -19.68 -16.52 4.88
C GLY A 163 -18.45 -15.85 5.50
N TRP A 164 -18.44 -15.71 6.82
CA TRP A 164 -17.29 -15.21 7.59
C TRP A 164 -16.28 -16.33 7.90
N CYS A 165 -15.02 -15.95 8.04
CA CYS A 165 -13.89 -16.82 8.37
C CYS A 165 -12.96 -16.08 9.38
N CYS A 166 -11.87 -16.60 9.90
CA CYS A 166 -11.12 -17.77 9.47
C CYS A 166 -10.70 -18.56 10.72
N SER A 167 -11.30 -19.73 10.92
CA SER A 167 -10.93 -20.64 12.02
C SER A 167 -10.26 -21.90 11.47
N ASN A 168 -9.62 -22.68 12.35
CA ASN A 168 -9.04 -23.98 11.95
C ASN A 168 -10.09 -25.05 11.59
N THR A 169 -11.39 -24.77 11.81
CA THR A 169 -12.46 -25.77 11.74
C THR A 169 -13.71 -25.27 11.01
N ASP A 170 -13.63 -24.19 10.24
CA ASP A 170 -14.77 -23.64 9.48
C ASP A 170 -15.12 -24.45 8.21
N GLY A 171 -14.38 -25.52 7.93
CA GLY A 171 -14.60 -26.40 6.79
C GLY A 171 -14.20 -25.81 5.44
N ASN A 172 -13.48 -24.67 5.44
CA ASN A 172 -12.96 -24.02 4.22
C ASN A 172 -11.43 -23.89 4.21
N GLY A 173 -10.73 -24.36 5.25
CA GLY A 173 -9.32 -24.05 5.50
C GLY A 173 -8.34 -24.74 4.56
N PHE A 174 -8.60 -25.98 4.14
CA PHE A 174 -7.68 -26.74 3.28
C PHE A 174 -8.41 -27.65 2.29
N PHE A 175 -7.69 -28.08 1.26
CA PHE A 175 -8.17 -29.02 0.25
C PHE A 175 -8.76 -30.30 0.89
N GLY A 176 -9.99 -30.65 0.50
CA GLY A 176 -10.73 -31.79 1.02
C GLY A 176 -11.49 -31.52 2.32
N ASP A 177 -11.48 -30.30 2.85
CA ASP A 177 -12.40 -29.89 3.91
C ASP A 177 -13.86 -29.90 3.43
N ALA A 178 -14.81 -29.87 4.37
CA ALA A 178 -16.24 -30.05 4.14
C ALA A 178 -16.82 -29.20 2.99
N PHE A 179 -16.30 -27.99 2.78
CA PHE A 179 -16.74 -27.09 1.71
C PHE A 179 -15.67 -26.85 0.64
N PHE A 180 -14.47 -27.42 0.77
CA PHE A 180 -13.34 -27.17 -0.11
C PHE A 180 -12.94 -28.40 -0.92
N ASP A 181 -13.77 -28.73 -1.91
CA ASP A 181 -13.44 -29.72 -2.93
C ASP A 181 -12.45 -29.12 -3.97
N PRO A 182 -11.29 -29.74 -4.22
CA PRO A 182 -10.29 -29.22 -5.16
C PRO A 182 -10.75 -29.16 -6.62
N ASP A 183 -11.60 -30.09 -7.08
CA ASP A 183 -12.10 -30.09 -8.45
C ASP A 183 -13.11 -28.96 -8.66
N VAL A 184 -14.02 -28.76 -7.69
CA VAL A 184 -14.96 -27.63 -7.70
C VAL A 184 -14.20 -26.29 -7.64
N TRP A 185 -13.15 -26.21 -6.83
CA TRP A 185 -12.32 -25.01 -6.76
C TRP A 185 -11.59 -24.70 -8.07
N VAL A 186 -10.99 -25.69 -8.73
CA VAL A 186 -10.34 -25.50 -10.04
C VAL A 186 -11.36 -25.07 -11.11
N ASP A 187 -12.57 -25.66 -11.13
CA ASP A 187 -13.66 -25.23 -12.01
C ASP A 187 -14.06 -23.77 -11.71
N GLY A 188 -14.20 -23.40 -10.44
CA GLY A 188 -14.51 -22.04 -10.02
C GLY A 188 -13.46 -21.02 -10.45
N LEU A 189 -12.17 -21.33 -10.25
CA LEU A 189 -11.06 -20.50 -10.70
C LEU A 189 -11.09 -20.31 -12.22
N THR A 190 -11.28 -21.39 -12.99
CA THR A 190 -11.36 -21.35 -14.45
C THR A 190 -12.52 -20.46 -14.90
N ARG A 191 -13.73 -20.66 -14.35
CA ARG A 191 -14.90 -19.84 -14.67
C ARG A 191 -14.66 -18.37 -14.36
N MET A 192 -14.05 -18.06 -13.23
CA MET A 192 -13.79 -16.68 -12.83
C MET A 192 -12.75 -16.02 -13.75
N ALA A 193 -11.67 -16.74 -14.08
CA ALA A 193 -10.65 -16.29 -15.02
C ALA A 193 -11.24 -16.02 -16.41
N THR A 194 -12.06 -16.94 -16.94
CA THR A 194 -12.77 -16.78 -18.22
C THR A 194 -13.75 -15.60 -18.17
N THR A 195 -14.53 -15.46 -17.09
CA THR A 195 -15.52 -14.38 -16.93
C THR A 195 -14.89 -13.00 -17.09
N PHE A 196 -13.67 -12.82 -16.56
CA PHE A 196 -12.96 -11.54 -16.57
C PHE A 196 -11.82 -11.47 -17.59
N ALA A 197 -11.74 -12.42 -18.53
CA ALA A 197 -10.70 -12.45 -19.56
C ALA A 197 -10.68 -11.19 -20.45
N ALA A 198 -11.83 -10.55 -20.65
CA ALA A 198 -11.95 -9.31 -21.41
C ALA A 198 -11.94 -8.03 -20.56
N ALA A 199 -11.90 -8.13 -19.22
CA ALA A 199 -11.83 -6.96 -18.33
C ALA A 199 -10.37 -6.50 -18.21
N PRO A 200 -9.98 -5.36 -18.79
CA PRO A 200 -8.56 -4.98 -18.83
C PRO A 200 -8.02 -4.65 -17.44
N ASN A 201 -8.85 -4.10 -16.55
CA ASN A 201 -8.48 -3.71 -15.19
C ASN A 201 -8.37 -4.89 -14.23
N VAL A 202 -8.79 -6.10 -14.62
CA VAL A 202 -8.47 -7.32 -13.84
C VAL A 202 -7.05 -7.75 -14.18
N VAL A 203 -6.15 -7.55 -13.22
CA VAL A 203 -4.69 -7.71 -13.41
C VAL A 203 -4.11 -8.90 -12.67
N GLY A 204 -4.86 -9.48 -11.73
CA GLY A 204 -4.39 -10.60 -10.91
C GLY A 204 -5.53 -11.48 -10.41
N MET A 205 -5.19 -12.71 -10.05
CA MET A 205 -6.07 -13.62 -9.32
C MET A 205 -5.28 -14.27 -8.17
N SER A 206 -5.73 -14.02 -6.93
CA SER A 206 -5.28 -14.75 -5.74
C SER A 206 -6.04 -16.07 -5.67
N LEU A 207 -5.29 -17.17 -5.66
CA LEU A 207 -5.83 -18.50 -5.90
C LEU A 207 -6.70 -19.01 -4.75
N ARG A 208 -6.33 -18.72 -3.51
CA ARG A 208 -7.08 -19.13 -2.32
C ARG A 208 -6.63 -18.36 -1.09
N ASN A 209 -7.55 -17.76 -0.35
CA ASN A 209 -7.23 -17.11 0.92
C ASN A 209 -6.91 -18.11 2.05
N GLU A 210 -5.80 -17.88 2.74
CA GLU A 210 -5.44 -18.44 4.05
C GLU A 210 -5.55 -19.97 4.16
N LEU A 211 -4.77 -20.73 3.38
CA LEU A 211 -4.72 -22.19 3.55
C LEU A 211 -4.24 -22.53 4.97
N ARG A 212 -5.01 -23.33 5.70
CA ARG A 212 -4.88 -23.51 7.16
C ARG A 212 -5.54 -24.79 7.67
N GLY A 213 -5.50 -25.00 8.98
CA GLY A 213 -6.18 -26.11 9.64
C GLY A 213 -5.33 -27.38 9.74
N PRO A 214 -5.85 -28.42 10.41
CA PRO A 214 -5.07 -29.60 10.79
C PRO A 214 -4.71 -30.52 9.62
N ARG A 215 -5.39 -30.41 8.47
CA ARG A 215 -5.10 -31.21 7.26
C ARG A 215 -3.97 -30.65 6.40
N GLN A 216 -3.58 -29.40 6.67
CA GLN A 216 -2.66 -28.69 5.80
C GLN A 216 -1.31 -29.43 5.69
N ASN A 217 -0.81 -29.55 4.48
CA ASN A 217 0.48 -30.17 4.21
C ASN A 217 1.07 -29.64 2.90
N ALA A 218 2.40 -29.66 2.80
CA ALA A 218 3.07 -29.15 1.61
C ALA A 218 2.70 -29.96 0.37
N ASN A 219 2.65 -31.30 0.41
CA ASN A 219 2.44 -32.10 -0.80
C ASN A 219 1.13 -31.79 -1.53
N ASP A 220 0.03 -31.67 -0.80
CA ASP A 220 -1.24 -31.26 -1.37
C ASP A 220 -1.23 -29.80 -1.81
N TRP A 221 -0.53 -28.91 -1.08
CA TRP A 221 -0.33 -27.52 -1.52
C TRP A 221 0.30 -27.48 -2.92
N TYR A 222 1.41 -28.19 -3.17
CA TYR A 222 2.03 -28.16 -4.51
C TYR A 222 1.14 -28.79 -5.57
N LYS A 223 0.48 -29.90 -5.25
CA LYS A 223 -0.43 -30.59 -6.18
C LYS A 223 -1.55 -29.65 -6.63
N TYR A 224 -2.25 -29.03 -5.69
CA TYR A 224 -3.45 -28.27 -6.01
C TYR A 224 -3.16 -26.82 -6.38
N MET A 225 -2.22 -26.13 -5.72
CA MET A 225 -1.89 -24.74 -6.07
C MET A 225 -1.26 -24.64 -7.45
N GLN A 226 -0.40 -25.59 -7.86
CA GLN A 226 0.09 -25.62 -9.24
C GLN A 226 -1.06 -25.92 -10.23
N ARG A 227 -1.94 -26.88 -9.92
CA ARG A 227 -3.10 -27.17 -10.78
C ARG A 227 -4.03 -25.96 -10.95
N GLY A 228 -4.32 -25.23 -9.87
CA GLY A 228 -5.12 -24.01 -9.91
C GLY A 228 -4.41 -22.91 -10.71
N ALA A 229 -3.09 -22.76 -10.54
CA ALA A 229 -2.29 -21.81 -11.28
C ALA A 229 -2.32 -22.07 -12.80
N GLU A 230 -2.13 -23.32 -13.22
CA GLU A 230 -2.23 -23.72 -14.64
C GLU A 230 -3.62 -23.44 -15.20
N ALA A 231 -4.67 -23.77 -14.44
CA ALA A 231 -6.06 -23.55 -14.88
C ALA A 231 -6.37 -22.06 -15.08
N VAL A 232 -5.96 -21.20 -14.14
CA VAL A 232 -6.11 -19.74 -14.26
C VAL A 232 -5.33 -19.21 -15.46
N HIS A 233 -4.05 -19.59 -15.60
CA HIS A 233 -3.22 -19.09 -16.69
C HIS A 233 -3.74 -19.52 -18.07
N ALA A 234 -4.20 -20.77 -18.21
CA ALA A 234 -4.81 -21.27 -19.43
C ALA A 234 -6.10 -20.52 -19.80
N ALA A 235 -6.93 -20.19 -18.82
CA ALA A 235 -8.19 -19.48 -19.03
C ALA A 235 -8.01 -17.96 -19.25
N ASN A 236 -6.99 -17.35 -18.63
CA ASN A 236 -6.69 -15.93 -18.74
C ASN A 236 -5.17 -15.69 -18.58
N PRO A 237 -4.39 -15.71 -19.68
CA PRO A 237 -2.93 -15.54 -19.61
C PRO A 237 -2.50 -14.10 -19.30
N ARG A 238 -3.44 -13.14 -19.25
CA ARG A 238 -3.13 -11.73 -18.99
C ARG A 238 -2.86 -11.46 -17.51
N VAL A 239 -3.56 -12.14 -16.62
CA VAL A 239 -3.49 -11.87 -15.17
C VAL A 239 -2.23 -12.46 -14.53
N LEU A 240 -1.77 -11.82 -13.45
CA LEU A 240 -0.88 -12.43 -12.48
C LEU A 240 -1.61 -13.57 -11.74
N VAL A 241 -0.91 -14.67 -11.52
CA VAL A 241 -1.38 -15.79 -10.72
C VAL A 241 -0.69 -15.70 -9.35
N ILE A 242 -1.46 -15.44 -8.30
CA ILE A 242 -0.92 -15.17 -6.97
C ILE A 242 -1.17 -16.39 -6.08
N LEU A 243 -0.08 -17.00 -5.60
CA LEU A 243 -0.09 -18.22 -4.80
C LEU A 243 0.04 -17.89 -3.31
N SER A 244 -0.96 -18.29 -2.55
CA SER A 244 -1.04 -18.15 -1.10
C SER A 244 -0.23 -19.20 -0.34
N GLY A 245 0.01 -18.93 0.95
CA GLY A 245 0.87 -19.72 1.82
C GLY A 245 0.10 -20.71 2.69
N LEU A 246 0.81 -21.41 3.56
CA LEU A 246 0.23 -22.23 4.61
C LEU A 246 0.05 -21.40 5.90
N SER A 247 -0.64 -21.99 6.87
CA SER A 247 -0.84 -21.41 8.21
C SER A 247 -1.49 -20.02 8.21
N PHE A 248 -2.59 -19.84 7.49
CA PHE A 248 -3.24 -18.53 7.32
C PHE A 248 -2.34 -17.55 6.54
N ASP A 249 -1.74 -18.01 5.44
CA ASP A 249 -0.80 -17.24 4.61
C ASP A 249 0.39 -16.65 5.35
N ASN A 250 0.77 -17.31 6.45
CA ASN A 250 1.93 -16.94 7.25
C ASN A 250 3.21 -17.65 6.78
N ASP A 251 3.10 -18.79 6.10
CA ASP A 251 4.26 -19.64 5.87
C ASP A 251 4.42 -20.06 4.40
N LEU A 252 5.56 -19.68 3.83
CA LEU A 252 6.06 -20.04 2.51
C LEU A 252 7.48 -20.65 2.62
N ALA A 253 7.95 -21.01 3.83
CA ALA A 253 9.31 -21.47 4.06
C ALA A 253 9.60 -22.79 3.33
N PHE A 254 8.57 -23.63 3.16
CA PHE A 254 8.68 -24.92 2.47
C PHE A 254 9.14 -24.77 1.00
N LEU A 255 8.87 -23.62 0.36
CA LEU A 255 9.35 -23.31 -1.00
C LEU A 255 10.87 -23.22 -1.13
N SER A 256 11.59 -23.03 -0.01
CA SER A 256 13.06 -23.01 0.00
C SER A 256 13.66 -24.36 -0.40
N SER A 257 12.94 -25.46 -0.12
CA SER A 257 13.35 -26.83 -0.40
C SER A 257 12.89 -27.34 -1.76
N ARG A 258 11.73 -26.86 -2.24
CA ARG A 258 11.13 -27.25 -3.52
C ARG A 258 10.48 -26.02 -4.17
N PRO A 259 11.00 -25.49 -5.29
CA PRO A 259 10.30 -24.43 -6.01
C PRO A 259 9.01 -24.96 -6.63
N VAL A 260 8.09 -24.06 -6.97
CA VAL A 260 6.93 -24.42 -7.81
C VAL A 260 7.39 -24.78 -9.23
N ASN A 261 6.68 -25.71 -9.85
CA ASN A 261 6.87 -26.08 -11.24
C ASN A 261 5.62 -25.71 -12.04
N LEU A 262 5.73 -24.68 -12.87
CA LEU A 262 4.65 -24.13 -13.70
C LEU A 262 5.10 -24.10 -15.17
N SER A 263 4.17 -24.31 -16.09
CA SER A 263 4.41 -24.30 -17.53
C SER A 263 4.66 -22.89 -18.09
N PHE A 264 4.32 -21.86 -17.30
CA PHE A 264 4.43 -20.45 -17.66
C PHE A 264 5.42 -19.71 -16.75
N ALA A 265 5.96 -18.61 -17.27
CA ALA A 265 6.89 -17.73 -16.55
C ALA A 265 6.42 -16.27 -16.61
N GLY A 266 6.97 -15.43 -15.74
CA GLY A 266 6.68 -13.98 -15.76
C GLY A 266 5.26 -13.61 -15.35
N LYS A 267 4.50 -14.52 -14.73
CA LYS A 267 3.11 -14.28 -14.29
C LYS A 267 2.82 -14.72 -12.86
N ALA A 268 3.71 -15.47 -12.21
CA ALA A 268 3.50 -15.96 -10.86
C ALA A 268 4.06 -14.98 -9.81
N ALA A 269 3.30 -14.78 -8.74
CA ALA A 269 3.68 -14.08 -7.52
C ALA A 269 3.23 -14.89 -6.30
N PHE A 270 3.77 -14.58 -5.12
CA PHE A 270 3.34 -15.15 -3.85
C PHE A 270 2.68 -14.10 -2.98
N GLU A 271 1.86 -14.52 -2.03
CA GLU A 271 1.25 -13.62 -1.06
C GLU A 271 1.42 -14.08 0.39
N VAL A 272 1.47 -13.12 1.30
CA VAL A 272 1.65 -13.32 2.74
C VAL A 272 0.72 -12.42 3.52
N HIS A 273 0.17 -12.92 4.63
CA HIS A 273 -0.62 -12.14 5.58
C HIS A 273 0.23 -11.79 6.80
N TRP A 274 0.09 -10.58 7.31
CA TRP A 274 0.80 -10.15 8.51
C TRP A 274 -0.07 -9.24 9.37
N TYR A 275 -0.44 -9.76 10.54
CA TYR A 275 -1.18 -9.04 11.55
C TYR A 275 -0.48 -9.12 12.91
N SER A 276 -0.78 -8.15 13.78
CA SER A 276 -0.27 -8.14 15.16
C SER A 276 -0.67 -9.42 15.90
N PHE A 277 -1.88 -9.94 15.66
CA PHE A 277 -2.41 -11.07 16.42
C PHE A 277 -1.67 -12.39 16.16
N SER A 278 -0.91 -12.49 15.06
CA SER A 278 -0.03 -13.63 14.77
C SER A 278 1.16 -13.71 15.75
N ASN A 279 1.47 -12.62 16.45
CA ASN A 279 2.54 -12.50 17.45
C ASN A 279 2.07 -11.71 18.68
N SER A 280 0.84 -11.99 19.15
CA SER A 280 0.19 -11.24 20.22
C SER A 280 1.02 -11.13 21.50
N GLN A 281 1.78 -12.17 21.85
CA GLN A 281 2.59 -12.19 23.07
C GLN A 281 3.80 -11.26 22.97
N GLU A 282 4.47 -11.25 21.81
CA GLU A 282 5.60 -10.35 21.55
C GLU A 282 5.16 -8.89 21.57
N TRP A 283 4.01 -8.57 20.95
CA TRP A 283 3.51 -7.20 20.90
C TRP A 283 2.89 -6.73 22.22
N SER A 284 2.28 -7.60 23.01
CA SER A 284 1.64 -7.19 24.27
C SER A 284 2.65 -6.94 25.38
N SER A 285 3.68 -7.79 25.48
CA SER A 285 4.55 -7.86 26.65
C SER A 285 6.03 -7.65 26.35
N GLY A 286 6.44 -7.67 25.08
CA GLY A 286 7.83 -7.44 24.69
C GLY A 286 8.18 -5.96 24.64
N ASN A 287 9.47 -5.65 24.70
CA ASN A 287 9.99 -4.35 24.29
C ASN A 287 9.75 -4.15 22.77
N ALA A 288 9.19 -3.02 22.37
CA ALA A 288 8.73 -2.80 20.99
C ALA A 288 9.86 -2.90 19.94
N ASN A 289 11.07 -2.43 20.27
CA ASN A 289 12.24 -2.58 19.39
C ASN A 289 12.62 -4.05 19.20
N GLN A 290 12.72 -4.81 20.29
CA GLN A 290 13.09 -6.23 20.23
C GLN A 290 11.99 -7.09 19.60
N ALA A 291 10.72 -6.78 19.88
CA ALA A 291 9.56 -7.39 19.26
C ALA A 291 9.58 -7.17 17.74
N CYS A 292 9.75 -5.92 17.29
CA CYS A 292 9.84 -5.60 15.87
C CYS A 292 10.98 -6.37 15.17
N ALA A 293 12.18 -6.41 15.77
CA ALA A 293 13.31 -7.15 15.23
C ALA A 293 13.02 -8.66 15.09
N ARG A 294 12.47 -9.27 16.15
CA ARG A 294 12.19 -10.72 16.16
C ARG A 294 11.08 -11.09 15.18
N VAL A 295 9.98 -10.35 15.19
CA VAL A 295 8.79 -10.64 14.38
C VAL A 295 9.10 -10.43 12.90
N SER A 296 9.70 -9.30 12.51
CA SER A 296 10.06 -9.03 11.12
C SER A 296 11.08 -10.05 10.58
N ALA A 297 12.07 -10.46 11.39
CA ALA A 297 12.99 -11.53 11.01
C ALA A 297 12.27 -12.88 10.84
N GLY A 298 11.26 -13.16 11.66
CA GLY A 298 10.40 -14.34 11.53
C GLY A 298 9.60 -14.36 10.23
N VAL A 299 8.97 -13.23 9.87
CA VAL A 299 8.24 -13.08 8.60
C VAL A 299 9.19 -13.18 7.41
N THR A 300 10.41 -12.62 7.53
CA THR A 300 11.43 -12.71 6.47
C THR A 300 11.83 -14.16 6.21
N ARG A 301 12.12 -14.94 7.26
CA ARG A 301 12.47 -16.36 7.12
C ARG A 301 11.33 -17.21 6.56
N ARG A 302 10.08 -16.85 6.85
CA ARG A 302 8.91 -17.60 6.39
C ARG A 302 8.45 -17.24 4.99
N ALA A 303 8.58 -15.99 4.56
CA ALA A 303 8.00 -15.53 3.29
C ALA A 303 8.90 -14.58 2.50
N LEU A 304 9.39 -13.50 3.12
CA LEU A 304 10.02 -12.41 2.36
C LEU A 304 11.38 -12.77 1.75
N TYR A 305 12.01 -13.87 2.18
CA TYR A 305 13.22 -14.41 1.54
C TYR A 305 13.01 -14.74 0.04
N LEU A 306 11.78 -14.94 -0.41
CA LEU A 306 11.45 -15.17 -1.82
C LEU A 306 11.77 -13.97 -2.71
N LEU A 307 11.79 -12.76 -2.15
CA LEU A 307 12.21 -11.54 -2.86
C LEU A 307 13.68 -11.66 -3.31
N ASP A 308 14.54 -12.23 -2.46
CA ASP A 308 15.96 -12.47 -2.79
C ASP A 308 16.13 -13.64 -3.78
N ARG A 309 15.14 -14.52 -3.86
CA ARG A 309 15.04 -15.60 -4.87
C ARG A 309 14.47 -15.10 -6.21
N GLY A 310 14.16 -13.82 -6.34
CA GLY A 310 13.64 -13.23 -7.56
C GLY A 310 12.16 -13.48 -7.80
N TRP A 311 11.36 -13.67 -6.75
CA TRP A 311 9.90 -13.78 -6.83
C TRP A 311 9.21 -12.58 -6.17
N PRO A 312 8.16 -11.99 -6.79
CA PRO A 312 7.34 -11.01 -6.10
C PRO A 312 6.60 -11.64 -4.93
N VAL A 313 6.58 -10.93 -3.79
CA VAL A 313 5.79 -11.28 -2.62
C VAL A 313 4.91 -10.09 -2.27
N ILE A 314 3.59 -10.29 -2.29
CA ILE A 314 2.59 -9.28 -1.98
C ILE A 314 2.16 -9.46 -0.52
N LEU A 315 2.22 -8.40 0.29
CA LEU A 315 1.58 -8.38 1.60
C LEU A 315 0.07 -8.20 1.40
N SER A 316 -0.63 -9.27 1.04
CA SER A 316 -2.03 -9.23 0.56
C SER A 316 -3.05 -8.94 1.67
N GLU A 317 -2.67 -9.13 2.93
CA GLU A 317 -3.43 -8.64 4.07
C GLU A 317 -2.52 -8.21 5.22
N PHE A 318 -2.80 -7.00 5.69
CA PHE A 318 -2.30 -6.43 6.92
C PHE A 318 -3.25 -5.30 7.32
N GLY A 319 -3.27 -4.93 8.59
CA GLY A 319 -4.16 -3.88 9.06
C GLY A 319 -4.13 -3.73 10.57
N VAL A 320 -4.90 -2.76 11.04
CA VAL A 320 -5.04 -2.42 12.45
C VAL A 320 -6.46 -2.00 12.75
N ASP A 321 -6.88 -2.14 14.01
CA ASP A 321 -8.08 -1.48 14.52
C ASP A 321 -7.94 0.05 14.39
N ASN A 322 -8.62 0.62 13.40
CA ASN A 322 -8.55 2.04 13.08
C ASN A 322 -9.23 2.94 14.13
N ARG A 323 -9.88 2.38 15.16
CA ARG A 323 -10.32 3.14 16.35
C ARG A 323 -9.15 3.53 17.25
N GLY A 324 -7.98 2.90 17.08
CA GLY A 324 -6.75 3.20 17.81
C GLY A 324 -6.71 2.64 19.24
N ALA A 325 -7.66 1.80 19.62
CA ALA A 325 -7.77 1.24 20.97
C ALA A 325 -6.97 -0.06 21.19
N ASN A 326 -6.53 -0.72 20.11
CA ASN A 326 -5.80 -1.97 20.20
C ASN A 326 -4.29 -1.74 20.38
N ALA A 327 -3.78 -2.04 21.58
CA ALA A 327 -2.38 -1.82 21.92
C ALA A 327 -1.40 -2.65 21.05
N ASN A 328 -1.73 -3.90 20.70
CA ASN A 328 -0.87 -4.74 19.89
C ASN A 328 -0.77 -4.19 18.46
N ASP A 329 -1.91 -3.81 17.88
CA ASP A 329 -1.97 -3.20 16.56
C ASP A 329 -1.16 -1.92 16.48
N ASN A 330 -1.33 -1.03 17.48
CA ASN A 330 -0.60 0.22 17.55
C ASN A 330 0.91 -0.02 17.54
N ARG A 331 1.42 -0.93 18.37
CA ARG A 331 2.87 -1.26 18.45
C ARG A 331 3.40 -1.99 17.21
N TYR A 332 2.54 -2.74 16.53
CA TYR A 332 2.86 -3.51 15.33
C TYR A 332 3.01 -2.60 14.10
N TYR A 333 2.13 -1.61 13.94
CA TYR A 333 1.93 -0.94 12.65
C TYR A 333 3.15 -0.16 12.16
N GLY A 334 3.84 0.55 13.07
CA GLY A 334 5.09 1.23 12.74
C GLY A 334 6.19 0.26 12.28
N CYS A 335 6.24 -0.95 12.86
CA CYS A 335 7.19 -1.97 12.43
C CYS A 335 6.86 -2.50 11.03
N ALA A 336 5.59 -2.79 10.76
CA ALA A 336 5.13 -3.25 9.45
C ALA A 336 5.42 -2.21 8.37
N ALA A 337 5.08 -0.94 8.61
CA ALA A 337 5.35 0.16 7.69
C ALA A 337 6.85 0.32 7.38
N ALA A 338 7.72 0.15 8.38
CA ALA A 338 9.17 0.19 8.17
C ALA A 338 9.66 -0.93 7.24
N VAL A 339 9.14 -2.16 7.39
CA VAL A 339 9.48 -3.29 6.51
C VAL A 339 8.94 -3.09 5.10
N VAL A 340 7.68 -2.66 4.97
CA VAL A 340 7.03 -2.40 3.68
C VAL A 340 7.79 -1.32 2.90
N ALA A 341 8.25 -0.25 3.57
CA ALA A 341 9.04 0.80 2.95
C ALA A 341 10.46 0.33 2.57
N ASP A 342 11.16 -0.40 3.45
CA ASP A 342 12.53 -0.87 3.23
C ASP A 342 12.65 -1.85 2.07
N LEU A 343 11.73 -2.82 2.04
CA LEU A 343 11.67 -3.78 0.97
C LEU A 343 10.96 -3.20 -0.25
N ASP A 344 10.17 -2.15 -0.08
CA ASP A 344 9.28 -1.58 -1.07
C ASP A 344 8.30 -2.65 -1.58
N LEU A 345 7.56 -3.27 -0.66
CA LEU A 345 6.65 -4.40 -0.95
C LEU A 345 5.39 -3.92 -1.68
N ASP A 346 4.85 -4.77 -2.55
CA ASP A 346 3.46 -4.66 -3.00
C ASP A 346 2.53 -5.10 -1.86
N TRP A 347 1.36 -4.49 -1.72
CA TRP A 347 0.51 -4.70 -0.55
C TRP A 347 -0.98 -4.49 -0.83
N ALA A 348 -1.83 -5.11 -0.01
CA ALA A 348 -3.27 -4.86 0.06
C ALA A 348 -3.72 -4.72 1.51
N LEU A 349 -4.23 -3.54 1.86
CA LEU A 349 -4.66 -3.23 3.23
C LEU A 349 -6.00 -3.90 3.53
N TRP A 350 -6.11 -4.58 4.66
CA TRP A 350 -7.39 -5.05 5.20
C TRP A 350 -7.95 -4.00 6.16
N ALA A 351 -9.05 -3.32 5.84
CA ALA A 351 -9.87 -3.45 4.62
C ALA A 351 -10.62 -2.15 4.25
N LEU A 352 -11.33 -2.11 3.12
CA LEU A 352 -12.05 -0.92 2.65
C LEU A 352 -13.32 -0.64 3.47
N GLN A 353 -14.11 -1.68 3.68
CA GLN A 353 -15.46 -1.64 4.25
C GLN A 353 -15.45 -1.12 5.68
N GLY A 354 -16.35 -0.19 5.97
CA GLY A 354 -16.59 0.27 7.34
C GLY A 354 -17.67 -0.51 8.07
N SER A 355 -18.48 -1.29 7.36
CA SER A 355 -19.55 -2.13 7.91
C SER A 355 -19.89 -3.29 6.98
N TYR A 356 -20.56 -4.31 7.52
CA TYR A 356 -21.06 -5.47 6.77
C TYR A 356 -22.58 -5.48 6.71
N TYR A 357 -23.16 -5.91 5.59
CA TYR A 357 -24.59 -6.23 5.54
C TYR A 357 -24.99 -7.27 6.57
N LEU A 358 -24.19 -8.34 6.67
CA LEU A 358 -24.38 -9.44 7.59
C LEU A 358 -23.03 -10.10 7.88
N ARG A 359 -22.66 -10.16 9.16
CA ARG A 359 -21.49 -10.90 9.63
C ARG A 359 -21.86 -11.68 10.88
N GLU A 360 -21.69 -13.00 10.82
CA GLU A 360 -21.95 -13.90 11.95
C GLU A 360 -23.35 -13.71 12.58
N GLY A 361 -24.36 -13.45 11.74
CA GLY A 361 -25.74 -13.20 12.18
C GLY A 361 -26.05 -11.78 12.62
N VAL A 362 -25.06 -10.89 12.69
CA VAL A 362 -25.21 -9.48 13.05
C VAL A 362 -25.32 -8.62 11.80
N ARG A 363 -26.38 -7.82 11.72
CA ARG A 363 -26.63 -6.86 10.63
C ARG A 363 -25.86 -5.57 10.86
N ASP A 364 -25.44 -4.92 9.78
CA ASP A 364 -24.72 -3.64 9.83
C ASP A 364 -23.54 -3.66 10.81
N HIS A 365 -22.85 -4.81 10.91
CA HIS A 365 -21.76 -5.01 11.85
C HIS A 365 -20.62 -4.05 11.51
N ASP A 366 -20.19 -3.22 12.48
CA ASP A 366 -19.09 -2.26 12.28
C ASP A 366 -17.76 -2.99 12.04
N GLU A 367 -17.02 -2.56 11.03
CA GLU A 367 -15.67 -3.06 10.74
C GLU A 367 -14.64 -2.06 11.26
N ALA A 368 -14.07 -2.37 12.42
CA ALA A 368 -13.08 -1.52 13.07
C ALA A 368 -11.76 -1.42 12.29
N TYR A 369 -11.41 -2.42 11.49
CA TYR A 369 -10.24 -2.41 10.60
C TYR A 369 -10.51 -1.65 9.29
N GLY A 370 -11.74 -1.20 9.07
CA GLY A 370 -12.16 -0.48 7.87
C GLY A 370 -11.42 0.84 7.70
N VAL A 371 -10.95 1.10 6.47
CA VAL A 371 -10.45 2.41 6.05
C VAL A 371 -11.60 3.41 6.11
N LEU A 372 -12.79 3.04 5.64
CA LEU A 372 -14.00 3.84 5.77
C LEU A 372 -14.66 3.63 7.13
N ASP A 373 -15.39 4.65 7.59
CA ASP A 373 -16.25 4.53 8.77
C ASP A 373 -17.52 3.73 8.47
N GLY A 374 -18.28 3.35 9.51
CA GLY A 374 -19.50 2.56 9.35
C GLY A 374 -20.58 3.18 8.46
N SER A 375 -20.53 4.51 8.25
CA SER A 375 -21.42 5.25 7.35
C SER A 375 -20.93 5.30 5.90
N TRP A 376 -19.73 4.78 5.63
CA TRP A 376 -19.05 4.83 4.34
C TRP A 376 -18.80 6.25 3.82
N SER A 377 -18.84 7.28 4.67
CA SER A 377 -18.83 8.68 4.22
C SER A 377 -17.45 9.33 4.24
N LYS A 378 -16.51 8.79 5.04
CA LYS A 378 -15.16 9.34 5.22
C LYS A 378 -14.20 8.26 5.74
N PRO A 379 -12.88 8.51 5.66
CA PRO A 379 -11.91 7.67 6.35
C PRO A 379 -12.18 7.63 7.86
N ARG A 380 -12.19 6.44 8.46
CA ARG A 380 -12.35 6.23 9.90
C ARG A 380 -11.23 6.90 10.69
N ASN A 381 -10.00 6.81 10.19
CA ASN A 381 -8.82 7.37 10.83
C ASN A 381 -7.86 7.97 9.79
N ALA A 382 -7.87 9.30 9.68
CA ALA A 382 -7.04 10.03 8.73
C ALA A 382 -5.53 9.86 9.00
N THR A 383 -5.13 9.67 10.26
CA THR A 383 -3.73 9.42 10.62
C THR A 383 -3.28 8.04 10.15
N ALA A 384 -4.09 7.00 10.38
CA ALA A 384 -3.79 5.65 9.91
C ALA A 384 -3.75 5.58 8.38
N LEU A 385 -4.67 6.25 7.68
CA LEU A 385 -4.65 6.36 6.22
C LEU A 385 -3.38 7.06 5.71
N ARG A 386 -2.98 8.19 6.33
CA ARG A 386 -1.76 8.90 5.92
C ARG A 386 -0.49 8.03 6.02
N ARG A 387 -0.41 7.18 7.05
CA ARG A 387 0.73 6.25 7.23
C ARG A 387 0.91 5.32 6.03
N VAL A 388 -0.17 4.76 5.49
CA VAL A 388 -0.12 3.90 4.30
C VAL A 388 -0.02 4.66 2.99
N GLN A 389 -0.53 5.89 2.90
CA GLN A 389 -0.38 6.73 1.71
C GLN A 389 1.10 6.96 1.34
N ALA A 390 1.95 7.10 2.36
CA ALA A 390 3.40 7.20 2.17
C ALA A 390 4.02 5.98 1.44
N LEU A 391 3.37 4.83 1.54
CA LEU A 391 3.82 3.55 0.98
C LEU A 391 3.22 3.26 -0.40
N GLN A 392 2.34 4.12 -0.91
CA GLN A 392 1.66 3.95 -2.21
C GLN A 392 2.59 4.26 -3.39
N ARG A 393 3.60 5.11 -3.20
CA ARG A 393 4.58 5.43 -4.24
C ARG A 393 5.70 4.37 -4.27
N PRO A 394 6.06 3.80 -5.43
CA PRO A 394 7.25 2.97 -5.52
C PRO A 394 8.51 3.81 -5.27
N LEU A 395 9.44 3.27 -4.50
CA LEU A 395 10.73 3.89 -4.15
C LEU A 395 11.85 3.44 -5.10
N ARG A 396 11.80 2.23 -5.65
CA ARG A 396 12.85 1.68 -6.53
C ARG A 396 12.32 0.68 -7.53
N GLY A 397 13.16 0.17 -8.44
CA GLY A 397 12.81 -0.93 -9.33
C GLY A 397 13.06 -0.62 -10.81
N PRO A 398 12.85 -1.61 -11.69
CA PRO A 398 13.08 -1.44 -13.13
C PRO A 398 12.20 -0.32 -13.69
N GLY A 399 12.74 0.48 -14.62
CA GLY A 399 12.05 1.64 -15.18
C GLY A 399 11.95 2.87 -14.26
N LEU A 400 12.40 2.81 -13.00
CA LEU A 400 12.28 3.91 -12.02
C LEU A 400 13.62 4.55 -11.62
N ALA A 401 14.63 4.54 -12.50
CA ALA A 401 15.94 5.14 -12.26
C ALA A 401 15.97 6.64 -12.60
N GLU A 402 15.11 7.42 -11.94
CA GLU A 402 14.98 8.87 -12.14
C GLU A 402 16.14 9.66 -11.51
N ALA A 403 16.75 9.11 -10.48
CA ALA A 403 17.98 9.58 -9.86
C ALA A 403 18.92 8.38 -9.59
N PRO A 404 20.23 8.60 -9.41
CA PRO A 404 21.10 7.56 -8.88
C PRO A 404 20.56 7.02 -7.54
N PRO A 405 20.93 5.81 -7.10
CA PRO A 405 20.49 5.29 -5.81
C PRO A 405 20.88 6.20 -4.65
N TYR A 406 19.94 6.44 -3.74
CA TYR A 406 20.14 7.18 -2.50
C TYR A 406 19.29 6.57 -1.38
N THR A 407 19.53 7.06 -0.17
CA THR A 407 18.74 6.74 1.01
C THR A 407 17.82 7.89 1.37
N ALA A 408 16.56 7.58 1.70
CA ALA A 408 15.67 8.51 2.40
C ALA A 408 15.54 8.08 3.86
N LEU A 409 15.38 9.06 4.75
CA LEU A 409 15.16 8.86 6.19
C LEU A 409 13.65 8.84 6.45
N PHE A 410 13.04 7.67 6.41
CA PHE A 410 11.60 7.46 6.55
C PHE A 410 11.19 7.26 8.00
N HIS A 411 10.19 8.00 8.47
CA HIS A 411 9.59 7.85 9.79
C HIS A 411 8.27 7.05 9.68
N PRO A 412 8.26 5.75 10.05
CA PRO A 412 7.17 4.84 9.72
C PRO A 412 5.85 5.15 10.41
N VAL A 413 5.90 5.83 11.56
CA VAL A 413 4.72 6.13 12.37
C VAL A 413 3.99 7.38 11.84
N THR A 414 4.66 8.24 11.10
CA THR A 414 4.02 9.42 10.49
C THR A 414 3.76 9.24 8.99
N GLY A 415 4.44 8.28 8.35
CA GLY A 415 4.41 8.17 6.89
C GLY A 415 5.11 9.35 6.21
N MET A 416 6.13 9.92 6.84
CA MET A 416 6.86 11.08 6.32
C MET A 416 8.35 10.80 6.29
N CYS A 417 9.08 11.54 5.47
CA CYS A 417 10.53 11.47 5.40
C CYS A 417 11.15 12.73 5.99
N ALA A 418 12.40 12.64 6.44
CA ALA A 418 13.17 13.83 6.78
C ALA A 418 13.45 14.62 5.50
N VAL A 419 13.11 15.91 5.53
CA VAL A 419 13.28 16.88 4.45
C VAL A 419 14.00 18.11 4.96
N VAL A 420 14.82 18.71 4.11
CA VAL A 420 15.59 19.91 4.47
C VAL A 420 14.83 21.16 4.00
N ARG A 421 14.36 21.96 4.95
CA ARG A 421 13.71 23.24 4.67
C ARG A 421 14.75 24.35 4.67
N ARG A 422 15.01 24.90 3.49
CA ARG A 422 15.95 26.02 3.28
C ARG A 422 15.18 27.33 3.37
N ARG A 423 15.20 28.01 4.52
CA ARG A 423 14.61 29.36 4.67
C ARG A 423 15.58 30.46 4.24
N SER A 424 16.88 30.22 4.41
CA SER A 424 17.98 31.02 3.85
C SER A 424 19.23 30.15 3.72
N PRO A 425 20.30 30.61 3.03
CA PRO A 425 21.56 29.84 2.95
C PRO A 425 22.16 29.49 4.32
N ALA A 426 21.91 30.30 5.35
CA ALA A 426 22.38 30.11 6.72
C ALA A 426 21.34 29.47 7.66
N ALA A 427 20.10 29.29 7.23
CA ALA A 427 19.00 28.75 8.04
C ALA A 427 18.35 27.56 7.34
N GLN A 428 18.90 26.37 7.62
CA GLN A 428 18.39 25.09 7.16
C GLN A 428 17.84 24.33 8.36
N THR A 429 16.60 23.85 8.28
CA THR A 429 15.97 23.03 9.31
C THR A 429 15.63 21.67 8.76
N LEU A 430 15.81 20.62 9.57
CA LEU A 430 15.35 19.28 9.25
C LEU A 430 13.95 19.07 9.85
N GLU A 431 13.00 18.76 8.99
CA GLU A 431 11.60 18.55 9.35
C GLU A 431 11.09 17.27 8.71
N LEU A 432 9.98 16.75 9.21
CA LEU A 432 9.21 15.72 8.51
C LEU A 432 8.38 16.37 7.39
N GLY A 433 8.39 15.74 6.23
CA GLY A 433 7.60 16.14 5.08
C GLY A 433 7.32 14.99 4.11
N PRO A 434 6.64 15.28 2.99
CA PRO A 434 6.40 14.30 1.93
C PRO A 434 7.71 13.65 1.45
N CYS A 435 7.67 12.34 1.20
CA CYS A 435 8.88 11.57 0.85
C CYS A 435 9.41 11.85 -0.57
N ASP A 436 8.62 12.48 -1.45
CA ASP A 436 9.08 13.02 -2.73
C ASP A 436 9.84 14.34 -2.60
N GLU A 437 9.79 14.99 -1.43
CA GLU A 437 10.57 16.18 -1.10
C GLU A 437 11.86 15.86 -0.32
N THR A 438 12.19 14.58 -0.12
CA THR A 438 13.39 14.18 0.62
C THR A 438 14.67 14.46 -0.18
N GLU A 439 15.76 14.71 0.54
CA GLU A 439 17.09 14.88 -0.05
C GLU A 439 17.72 13.52 -0.39
N ALA A 440 18.69 13.53 -1.30
CA ALA A 440 19.50 12.35 -1.59
C ALA A 440 20.52 12.10 -0.46
N TRP A 441 20.19 11.28 0.54
CA TRP A 441 21.16 10.91 1.57
C TRP A 441 22.04 9.73 1.13
N GLU A 442 23.24 9.67 1.69
CA GLU A 442 24.15 8.54 1.62
C GLU A 442 24.55 8.13 3.03
N TYR A 443 24.32 6.86 3.37
CA TYR A 443 24.72 6.27 4.64
C TYR A 443 25.92 5.36 4.48
N SER A 444 27.04 5.69 5.15
CA SER A 444 28.19 4.81 5.26
C SER A 444 28.21 4.17 6.64
N ALA A 445 28.04 2.84 6.72
CA ALA A 445 28.18 2.11 7.98
C ALA A 445 29.62 2.08 8.50
N GLN A 446 30.60 2.15 7.59
CA GLN A 446 32.03 2.15 7.91
C GLN A 446 32.46 3.49 8.52
N ASP A 447 32.07 4.59 7.88
CA ASP A 447 32.39 5.95 8.35
C ASP A 447 31.41 6.45 9.40
N GLN A 448 30.27 5.75 9.55
CA GLN A 448 29.15 6.12 10.42
C GLN A 448 28.61 7.50 10.04
N SER A 449 28.53 7.81 8.75
CA SER A 449 28.12 9.14 8.27
C SER A 449 26.77 9.08 7.57
N LEU A 450 25.98 10.14 7.75
CA LEU A 450 24.78 10.43 6.97
C LEU A 450 25.01 11.75 6.23
N ALA A 451 25.48 11.65 4.98
CA ALA A 451 25.80 12.81 4.16
C ALA A 451 24.74 13.05 3.09
N LEU A 452 24.67 14.28 2.57
CA LEU A 452 23.97 14.52 1.32
C LEU A 452 24.84 13.98 0.18
N ARG A 453 24.36 12.97 -0.54
CA ARG A 453 25.09 12.33 -1.65
C ARG A 453 25.57 13.35 -2.68
N ASP A 454 24.69 14.29 -3.02
CA ASP A 454 24.94 15.31 -4.05
C ASP A 454 25.63 16.56 -3.48
N SER A 455 26.02 16.55 -2.19
CA SER A 455 26.80 17.61 -1.53
C SER A 455 27.72 16.99 -0.47
N SER A 456 28.90 16.54 -0.91
CA SER A 456 29.91 15.85 -0.09
C SER A 456 30.42 16.64 1.12
N GLN A 457 30.11 17.93 1.21
CA GLN A 457 30.46 18.78 2.34
C GLN A 457 29.35 18.92 3.38
N LEU A 458 28.15 18.37 3.18
CA LEU A 458 27.05 18.51 4.15
C LEU A 458 26.61 17.15 4.67
N CYS A 459 26.56 17.03 5.98
CA CYS A 459 26.08 15.83 6.67
C CYS A 459 25.18 16.19 7.84
N LEU A 460 24.37 15.20 8.22
CA LEU A 460 23.51 15.27 9.37
C LEU A 460 24.35 15.37 10.66
N ARG A 461 23.96 16.29 11.53
CA ARG A 461 24.62 16.55 12.79
C ARG A 461 23.60 16.71 13.93
N ALA A 462 23.93 16.16 15.09
CA ALA A 462 23.22 16.42 16.34
C ALA A 462 23.75 17.69 17.01
N GLU A 463 22.85 18.51 17.56
CA GLU A 463 23.20 19.74 18.31
C GLU A 463 22.99 19.59 19.83
N GLY A 464 22.70 18.38 20.29
CA GLY A 464 22.44 18.04 21.69
C GLY A 464 20.99 17.64 21.97
N ALA A 465 20.72 17.22 23.21
CA ALA A 465 19.39 16.78 23.62
C ALA A 465 18.35 17.92 23.51
N GLY A 466 17.18 17.62 22.93
CA GLY A 466 16.10 18.57 22.70
C GLY A 466 16.37 19.62 21.62
N ARG A 467 17.50 19.54 20.91
CA ARG A 467 17.87 20.49 19.85
C ARG A 467 17.53 19.92 18.47
N PRO A 468 17.13 20.78 17.51
CA PRO A 468 16.99 20.38 16.11
C PRO A 468 18.27 19.77 15.56
N ALA A 469 18.14 18.69 14.80
CA ALA A 469 19.25 18.18 14.00
C ALA A 469 19.57 19.18 12.88
N SER A 470 20.85 19.33 12.56
CA SER A 470 21.35 20.31 11.61
C SER A 470 22.11 19.64 10.45
N LEU A 471 22.38 20.42 9.41
CA LEU A 471 23.37 20.07 8.38
C LEU A 471 24.66 20.83 8.65
N GLY A 472 25.77 20.12 8.76
CA GLY A 472 27.08 20.69 9.06
C GLY A 472 28.17 20.22 8.11
N ALA A 473 29.28 20.95 8.06
CA ALA A 473 30.46 20.60 7.26
C ALA A 473 31.44 19.65 7.95
N SER A 474 31.36 19.57 9.28
CA SER A 474 32.26 18.75 10.10
C SER A 474 31.73 17.33 10.26
N CYS A 475 31.85 16.52 9.21
CA CYS A 475 31.26 15.16 9.16
C CYS A 475 32.04 14.08 9.91
N GLY A 476 33.22 14.40 10.43
CA GLY A 476 34.09 13.43 11.12
C GLY A 476 33.94 13.38 12.64
N ASP A 477 33.25 14.34 13.26
CA ASP A 477 33.17 14.46 14.71
C ASP A 477 32.09 13.55 15.33
N ALA A 478 32.11 13.43 16.66
CA ALA A 478 31.24 12.50 17.37
C ALA A 478 29.73 12.77 17.17
N MET A 479 29.36 14.04 16.96
CA MET A 479 27.97 14.46 16.79
C MET A 479 27.48 14.34 15.34
N ALA A 480 28.37 13.99 14.40
CA ALA A 480 28.04 13.63 13.03
C ALA A 480 28.19 12.12 12.74
N ARG A 481 28.55 11.31 13.76
CA ARG A 481 28.73 9.85 13.63
C ARG A 481 27.47 9.06 13.99
N TRP A 482 26.66 8.74 12.99
CA TRP A 482 25.37 8.06 13.09
C TRP A 482 25.47 6.53 12.96
N ARG A 483 24.79 5.81 13.86
CA ARG A 483 24.72 4.34 13.91
C ARG A 483 23.29 3.86 14.07
N LEU A 484 23.02 2.66 13.58
CA LEU A 484 21.77 1.94 13.81
C LEU A 484 21.90 1.07 15.07
N VAL A 485 21.54 1.65 16.22
CA VAL A 485 21.90 1.11 17.54
C VAL A 485 20.94 0.07 18.09
N SER A 486 19.73 -0.02 17.55
CA SER A 486 18.70 -0.94 18.06
C SER A 486 18.64 -2.27 17.31
N ASP A 487 18.07 -3.30 17.93
CA ASP A 487 17.84 -4.61 17.31
C ASP A 487 17.02 -4.51 16.00
N SER A 488 15.99 -3.66 15.97
CA SER A 488 15.17 -3.41 14.78
C SER A 488 15.86 -2.55 13.72
N LYS A 489 17.01 -1.95 14.06
CA LYS A 489 17.73 -0.97 13.23
C LYS A 489 16.92 0.29 12.90
N LEU A 490 15.96 0.65 13.77
CA LEU A 490 15.13 1.85 13.62
C LEU A 490 15.64 3.06 14.42
N HIS A 491 16.58 2.87 15.36
CA HIS A 491 17.16 3.99 16.09
C HIS A 491 18.45 4.46 15.40
N VAL A 492 18.39 5.65 14.80
CA VAL A 492 19.54 6.33 14.18
C VAL A 492 20.15 7.27 15.22
N ALA A 493 21.35 6.96 15.72
CA ALA A 493 21.91 7.60 16.91
C ALA A 493 23.37 8.04 16.78
N VAL A 494 23.73 9.10 17.49
CA VAL A 494 25.11 9.53 17.74
C VAL A 494 25.54 9.20 19.16
N ASN A 495 26.84 9.09 19.39
CA ASN A 495 27.38 8.96 20.75
C ASN A 495 27.77 10.34 21.31
N ALA A 496 26.94 10.90 22.20
CA ALA A 496 27.17 12.22 22.78
C ALA A 496 28.08 12.20 24.02
N THR A 497 28.45 11.03 24.57
CA THR A 497 29.42 10.97 25.70
C THR A 497 30.80 11.48 25.30
N ALA A 498 31.15 11.39 24.02
CA ALA A 498 32.42 11.91 23.50
C ALA A 498 32.46 13.45 23.39
N ALA A 499 31.30 14.12 23.51
CA ALA A 499 31.16 15.58 23.38
C ALA A 499 30.81 16.29 24.70
N ALA A 500 30.41 15.55 25.75
CA ALA A 500 29.98 16.12 27.02
C ALA A 500 31.11 16.18 28.05
N SER A 501 31.73 17.35 28.22
CA SER A 501 32.36 17.72 29.49
C SER A 501 31.24 18.02 30.50
N SER A 502 31.14 17.17 31.53
CA SER A 502 30.36 17.33 32.77
C SER A 502 28.82 17.38 32.71
N SER A 503 28.25 16.55 33.60
CA SER A 503 26.91 16.59 34.21
C SER A 503 25.67 16.38 33.34
N ALA A 504 25.41 15.13 32.96
CA ALA A 504 24.05 14.57 32.96
C ALA A 504 24.13 13.03 32.96
N SER A 505 23.95 12.42 34.12
CA SER A 505 23.72 10.97 34.25
C SER A 505 22.33 10.65 33.70
N ALA A 506 22.25 10.33 32.40
CA ALA A 506 21.01 9.90 31.76
C ALA A 506 21.07 8.40 31.46
N ALA A 507 20.07 7.66 31.93
CA ALA A 507 19.83 6.27 31.56
C ALA A 507 19.76 6.18 30.02
N GLY A 508 20.70 5.45 29.42
CA GLY A 508 20.88 5.40 27.95
C GLY A 508 22.33 5.50 27.46
N GLY A 509 23.33 5.54 28.35
CA GLY A 509 24.75 5.49 27.97
C GLY A 509 25.24 6.71 27.18
N GLY A 510 24.50 7.82 27.22
CA GLY A 510 24.81 9.09 26.55
C GLY A 510 24.71 9.09 25.02
N ALA A 511 23.97 8.15 24.42
CA ALA A 511 23.59 8.21 23.01
C ALA A 511 22.38 9.13 22.79
N LEU A 512 22.39 9.87 21.68
CA LEU A 512 21.24 10.67 21.23
C LEU A 512 20.69 10.10 19.92
N CYS A 513 19.41 9.78 19.91
CA CYS A 513 18.67 9.27 18.75
C CYS A 513 17.97 10.42 18.02
N LEU A 514 17.82 10.29 16.70
CA LEU A 514 16.83 11.07 15.97
C LEU A 514 15.45 10.85 16.59
N ASP A 515 14.70 11.93 16.70
CA ASP A 515 13.39 11.96 17.34
C ASP A 515 12.50 12.99 16.64
N VAL A 516 11.20 12.74 16.64
CA VAL A 516 10.20 13.73 16.23
C VAL A 516 9.97 14.69 17.38
N GLY A 517 10.15 15.99 17.11
CA GLY A 517 9.93 17.06 18.08
C GLY A 517 8.49 17.09 18.60
N ALA A 518 8.28 17.75 19.73
CA ALA A 518 6.97 17.87 20.36
C ALA A 518 5.91 18.57 19.48
N ASP A 519 6.35 19.31 18.45
CA ASP A 519 5.49 19.90 17.43
C ASP A 519 4.99 18.90 16.37
N GLY A 520 5.42 17.63 16.45
CA GLY A 520 5.09 16.57 15.50
C GLY A 520 5.73 16.73 14.12
N ARG A 521 6.67 17.68 13.95
CA ARG A 521 7.22 18.07 12.64
C ARG A 521 8.73 18.21 12.64
N SER A 522 9.31 18.86 13.64
CA SER A 522 10.76 19.07 13.69
C SER A 522 11.49 17.75 13.88
N VAL A 523 12.65 17.57 13.24
CA VAL A 523 13.54 16.43 13.54
C VAL A 523 14.59 16.93 14.53
N VAL A 524 14.56 16.38 15.74
CA VAL A 524 15.42 16.75 16.87
C VAL A 524 16.27 15.56 17.29
N THR A 525 17.18 15.75 18.24
CA THR A 525 17.89 14.65 18.90
C THR A 525 17.56 14.58 20.38
N ASN A 526 17.27 13.39 20.89
CA ASN A 526 16.96 13.14 22.31
C ASN A 526 17.68 11.90 22.82
N PRO A 527 17.84 11.72 24.15
CA PRO A 527 18.33 10.46 24.69
C PRO A 527 17.56 9.28 24.12
N CYS A 528 18.28 8.28 23.62
CA CYS A 528 17.67 7.08 23.04
C CYS A 528 16.81 6.36 24.07
N ARG A 529 15.63 5.90 23.66
CA ARG A 529 14.67 5.19 24.52
C ARG A 529 14.43 3.77 24.00
N CYS A 530 13.93 2.91 24.88
CA CYS A 530 13.45 1.56 24.57
C CYS A 530 14.44 0.67 23.79
N LEU A 531 15.75 0.86 23.93
CA LEU A 531 16.75 0.05 23.23
C LEU A 531 16.71 -1.43 23.66
N SER A 532 16.41 -1.71 24.93
CA SER A 532 16.31 -3.07 25.48
C SER A 532 15.54 -3.10 26.79
N ALA A 533 15.02 -4.28 27.15
CA ALA A 533 14.49 -4.68 28.47
C ALA A 533 13.22 -3.95 28.98
N ASP A 534 13.02 -2.66 28.69
CA ASP A 534 11.82 -1.95 29.09
C ASP A 534 10.66 -2.29 28.15
N ASN A 535 9.71 -3.08 28.67
CA ASN A 535 8.54 -3.55 27.93
C ASN A 535 7.41 -2.52 27.85
N SER A 536 7.43 -1.49 28.70
CA SER A 536 6.42 -0.43 28.78
C SER A 536 6.73 0.79 27.91
N CYS A 537 7.97 0.85 27.42
CA CYS A 537 8.49 1.98 26.67
C CYS A 537 7.98 2.03 25.22
N ASP A 538 7.68 3.24 24.77
CA ASP A 538 7.27 3.56 23.40
C ASP A 538 8.43 4.25 22.63
N PRO A 539 9.02 3.60 21.62
CA PRO A 539 10.10 4.17 20.81
C PRO A 539 9.62 4.87 19.53
N GLU A 540 8.32 4.93 19.26
CA GLU A 540 7.79 5.22 17.92
C GLU A 540 8.25 6.56 17.35
N SER A 541 8.39 7.60 18.18
CA SER A 541 8.89 8.91 17.73
C SER A 541 10.38 8.91 17.35
N GLN A 542 11.14 7.91 17.81
CA GLN A 542 12.56 7.75 17.53
C GLN A 542 12.85 6.74 16.41
N TRP A 543 11.81 6.18 15.80
CA TRP A 543 11.98 5.23 14.70
C TRP A 543 12.19 5.97 13.37
N PHE A 544 13.40 5.82 12.82
CA PHE A 544 13.75 6.25 11.48
C PHE A 544 14.35 5.07 10.72
N LYS A 545 13.76 4.75 9.58
CA LYS A 545 14.22 3.71 8.66
C LYS A 545 14.94 4.35 7.49
N LEU A 546 16.15 3.88 7.22
CA LEU A 546 16.86 4.19 5.99
C LEU A 546 16.27 3.34 4.87
N VAL A 547 15.63 3.99 3.90
CA VAL A 547 14.97 3.33 2.76
C VAL A 547 15.66 3.71 1.46
N ASN A 548 15.95 2.73 0.62
CA ASN A 548 16.61 2.97 -0.65
C ASN A 548 15.62 3.44 -1.71
N SER A 549 16.00 4.49 -2.44
CA SER A 549 15.20 5.06 -3.51
C SER A 549 16.04 5.37 -4.75
N THR A 550 15.40 5.29 -5.91
CA THR A 550 15.93 5.77 -7.20
C THR A 550 15.01 6.80 -7.85
N ARG A 551 14.00 7.26 -7.11
CA ARG A 551 13.03 8.26 -7.59
C ARG A 551 13.64 9.65 -7.64
N SER A 552 13.01 10.56 -8.36
CA SER A 552 13.38 11.98 -8.31
C SER A 552 13.37 12.48 -6.85
N VAL A 553 14.44 13.15 -6.45
CA VAL A 553 14.52 13.92 -5.20
C VAL A 553 13.92 15.31 -5.38
N ALA A 554 13.71 16.04 -4.28
CA ALA A 554 13.35 17.46 -4.36
C ALA A 554 14.29 18.17 -5.35
N ALA A 555 13.72 18.79 -6.37
CA ALA A 555 14.51 19.56 -7.33
C ALA A 555 15.29 20.59 -6.54
N ASN A 556 16.62 20.48 -6.55
CA ASN A 556 17.47 21.55 -6.07
C ASN A 556 17.10 22.78 -6.93
N PRO A 557 16.54 23.86 -6.38
CA PRO A 557 16.37 25.09 -7.15
C PRO A 557 17.76 25.72 -7.28
N ASN A 558 18.69 25.03 -7.94
CA ASN A 558 19.97 25.58 -8.33
C ASN A 558 19.68 26.60 -9.42
N LEU A 559 19.60 27.87 -8.98
CA LEU A 559 19.91 29.18 -9.58
C LEU A 559 19.73 29.45 -11.08
N LEU A 560 19.76 28.48 -11.99
CA LEU A 560 19.64 28.68 -13.44
C LEU A 560 18.20 28.98 -13.88
N ALA A 561 17.19 28.59 -13.09
CA ALA A 561 15.80 28.95 -13.35
C ALA A 561 15.42 30.37 -12.89
N GLN A 562 16.33 31.12 -12.26
CA GLN A 562 16.13 32.51 -11.82
C GLN A 562 16.90 33.55 -12.65
N LEU A 563 17.52 33.17 -13.77
CA LEU A 563 18.02 34.16 -14.73
C LEU A 563 16.82 34.77 -15.47
N PRO A 564 16.55 36.09 -15.35
CA PRO A 564 15.57 36.71 -16.21
C PRO A 564 16.07 36.58 -17.65
N LEU A 565 15.28 35.93 -18.51
CA LEU A 565 15.40 35.98 -19.97
C LEU A 565 15.17 37.43 -20.43
N LYS A 566 16.13 38.30 -20.19
CA LYS A 566 16.27 39.59 -20.85
C LYS A 566 17.63 39.61 -21.50
N LEU A 567 17.67 39.22 -22.78
CA LEU A 567 18.49 39.78 -23.86
C LEU A 567 18.58 38.75 -24.99
N LYS A 568 17.64 38.83 -25.94
CA LYS A 568 17.87 38.49 -27.36
C LYS A 568 16.75 39.11 -28.19
N ASN A 569 16.83 40.42 -28.34
CA ASN A 569 16.21 41.16 -29.44
C ASN A 569 17.15 42.30 -29.83
N TRP A 570 18.33 41.92 -30.33
CA TRP A 570 19.12 42.81 -31.18
C TRP A 570 18.77 42.46 -32.62
N LYS A 571 17.94 43.32 -33.23
CA LYS A 571 17.75 43.39 -34.67
C LYS A 571 19.09 43.75 -35.30
N ILE A 572 19.71 42.80 -35.97
CA ILE A 572 20.73 43.11 -36.97
C ILE A 572 19.97 43.66 -38.18
N ARG A 573 20.10 44.97 -38.41
CA ARG A 573 19.83 45.58 -39.72
C ARG A 573 21.06 45.35 -40.59
N SER A 574 20.87 44.83 -41.79
CA SER A 574 21.53 45.34 -43.00
C SER A 574 20.90 44.74 -44.25
N PHE A 575 20.52 45.66 -45.13
CA PHE A 575 20.28 45.62 -46.59
C PHE A 575 19.70 44.37 -47.25
#